data_AF-A0A523RWP6-F1
#
_entry.id   AF-A0A523RWP6-F1
#
_cell.length_a   1.000
_cell.length_b   1.000
_cell.length_c   1.000
_cell.angle_alpha   90.00
_cell.angle_beta   90.00
_cell.angle_gamma   90.00
#
_symmetry.space_group_name_H-M   'P 1'
#
loop_
_entity.id
_entity.type
_entity.pdbx_description
1 polymer ?
#
loop_
_entity_poly.entity_id
_entity_poly.type
_entity_poly.pdbx_seq_one_letter_code
_entity_poly.pdbx_strand_id
1 'polypeptide(L)'
;MSKILTSRILTLLAREYEYSQSLHSEKEDMMSKLKVDDVTSFDAALQTLKENELVNLWIDPRGKIKLAKITWRGINEIGEVNLRYGLEVK
;
A
#
# COMPACT_ATOMS: atom_id res chain seq x y z
N MET A 1 6.23 8.38 14.19
CA MET A 1 6.73 7.16 13.53
C MET A 1 5.78 6.62 12.44
N SER A 2 4.45 6.61 12.63
CA SER A 2 3.53 6.01 11.63
C SER A 2 3.55 6.66 10.25
N LYS A 3 3.65 8.00 10.15
CA LYS A 3 3.56 8.74 8.87
C LYS A 3 4.57 8.32 7.78
N ILE A 4 5.81 7.99 8.17
CA ILE A 4 6.85 7.55 7.21
C ILE A 4 6.52 6.15 6.71
N LEU A 5 6.10 5.25 7.61
CA LEU A 5 5.78 3.87 7.25
C LEU A 5 4.51 3.79 6.40
N THR A 6 3.46 4.55 6.74
CA THR A 6 2.23 4.64 5.94
C THR A 6 2.51 5.13 4.53
N SER A 7 3.35 6.18 4.38
CA SER A 7 3.77 6.68 3.07
C SER A 7 4.52 5.62 2.26
N ARG A 8 5.50 4.94 2.87
CA ARG A 8 6.28 3.88 2.21
C ARG A 8 5.42 2.70 1.75
N ILE A 9 4.46 2.28 2.58
CA ILE A 9 3.52 1.20 2.23
C ILE A 9 2.63 1.64 1.05
N LEU A 10 2.08 2.85 1.10
CA LEU A 10 1.21 3.36 0.04
C LEU A 10 1.98 3.46 -1.30
N THR A 11 3.22 3.97 -1.28
CA THR A 11 4.10 4.03 -2.46
C THR A 11 4.43 2.65 -3.01
N LEU A 12 4.69 1.66 -2.16
CA LEU A 12 4.92 0.29 -2.63
C LEU A 12 3.68 -0.25 -3.35
N LEU A 13 2.50 -0.13 -2.73
CA LEU A 13 1.26 -0.63 -3.31
C LEU A 13 0.90 0.04 -4.65
N ALA A 14 1.17 1.35 -4.78
CA ALA A 14 0.97 2.05 -6.05
C ALA A 14 1.90 1.53 -7.15
N ARG A 15 3.17 1.27 -6.84
CA ARG A 15 4.12 0.67 -7.79
C ARG A 15 3.70 -0.73 -8.20
N GLU A 16 3.31 -1.58 -7.24
CA GLU A 16 2.86 -2.94 -7.55
C GLU A 16 1.62 -2.94 -8.46
N TYR A 17 0.72 -1.97 -8.27
CA TYR A 17 -0.42 -1.75 -9.16
C TYR A 17 0.02 -1.37 -10.59
N GLU A 18 0.98 -0.46 -10.76
CA GLU A 18 1.52 -0.10 -12.08
C GLU A 18 2.12 -1.30 -12.83
N TYR A 19 2.90 -2.13 -12.14
CA TYR A 19 3.65 -3.22 -12.77
C TYR A 19 2.81 -4.46 -13.07
N SER A 20 1.85 -4.78 -12.21
CA SER A 20 1.15 -6.07 -12.28
C SER A 20 -0.34 -5.96 -12.61
N GLN A 21 -0.92 -4.75 -12.53
CA GLN A 21 -2.37 -4.51 -12.43
C GLN A 21 -3.07 -5.30 -11.30
N SER A 22 -2.33 -6.09 -10.53
CA SER A 22 -2.84 -6.73 -9.34
C SER A 22 -2.94 -5.66 -8.28
N LEU A 23 -4.18 -5.36 -7.89
CA LEU A 23 -4.45 -4.28 -6.94
C LEU A 23 -4.00 -4.64 -5.51
N HIS A 24 -3.45 -5.84 -5.26
CA HIS A 24 -3.21 -6.38 -3.94
C HIS A 24 -1.76 -6.84 -3.75
N SER A 25 -1.27 -6.75 -2.51
CA SER A 25 0.03 -7.30 -2.11
C SER A 25 -0.08 -7.99 -0.76
N GLU A 26 0.67 -9.08 -0.59
CA GLU A 26 0.73 -9.78 0.69
C GLU A 26 1.49 -8.98 1.74
N LYS A 27 1.03 -9.06 2.99
CA LYS A 27 1.69 -8.39 4.11
C LYS A 27 3.15 -8.81 4.26
N GLU A 28 3.41 -10.11 4.19
CA GLU A 28 4.75 -10.69 4.37
C GLU A 28 5.71 -10.19 3.28
N ASP A 29 5.24 -10.14 2.03
CA ASP A 29 6.00 -9.57 0.90
C ASP A 29 6.26 -8.07 1.06
N MET A 30 5.27 -7.29 1.48
CA MET A 30 5.46 -5.86 1.70
C MET A 30 6.46 -5.58 2.83
N MET A 31 6.39 -6.35 3.93
CA MET A 31 7.34 -6.23 5.03
C MET A 31 8.76 -6.56 4.57
N SER A 32 8.93 -7.63 3.79
CA SER A 32 10.21 -8.03 3.19
C SER A 32 10.78 -6.94 2.26
N LYS A 33 9.97 -6.44 1.31
CA LYS A 33 10.37 -5.38 0.37
C LYS A 33 10.73 -4.07 1.08
N LEU A 34 10.05 -3.74 2.17
CA LEU A 34 10.30 -2.55 2.97
C LEU A 34 11.36 -2.74 4.06
N LYS A 35 11.89 -3.95 4.24
CA LYS A 35 12.84 -4.31 5.31
C LYS A 35 12.34 -3.87 6.68
N VAL A 36 11.08 -4.22 6.99
CA VAL A 36 10.43 -3.91 8.26
C VAL A 36 10.16 -5.21 9.00
N ASP A 37 10.78 -5.38 10.17
CA ASP A 37 10.58 -6.56 11.01
C ASP A 37 9.52 -6.33 12.11
N ASP A 38 9.20 -5.06 12.41
CA ASP A 38 8.20 -4.69 13.41
C ASP A 38 6.77 -4.86 12.86
N VAL A 39 6.20 -6.04 13.14
CA VAL A 39 4.84 -6.43 12.74
C VAL A 39 3.78 -5.49 13.32
N THR A 40 3.93 -5.06 14.58
CA THR A 40 2.91 -4.25 15.28
C THR A 40 2.84 -2.85 14.67
N SER A 41 3.99 -2.22 14.42
CA SER A 41 4.03 -0.92 13.74
C SER A 41 3.53 -1.02 12.30
N PHE A 42 3.81 -2.14 11.61
CA PHE A 42 3.33 -2.37 10.25
C PHE A 42 1.80 -2.51 10.19
N ASP A 43 1.23 -3.30 11.10
CA ASP A 43 -0.22 -3.47 11.20
C ASP A 43 -0.93 -2.17 11.56
N ALA A 44 -0.37 -1.39 12.50
CA ALA A 44 -0.90 -0.07 12.84
C ALA A 44 -0.86 0.90 11.63
N ALA A 45 0.21 0.84 10.82
CA ALA A 45 0.30 1.65 9.60
C ALA A 45 -0.74 1.22 8.54
N LEU A 46 -0.95 -0.09 8.35
CA LEU A 46 -1.99 -0.59 7.44
C LEU A 46 -3.40 -0.18 7.90
N GLN A 47 -3.68 -0.25 9.20
CA GLN A 47 -4.96 0.20 9.73
C GLN A 47 -5.15 1.70 9.55
N THR A 48 -4.11 2.50 9.79
CA THR A 48 -4.15 3.95 9.51
C THR A 48 -4.49 4.21 8.04
N LEU A 49 -3.87 3.50 7.09
CA LEU A 49 -4.18 3.65 5.66
C LEU A 49 -5.63 3.24 5.33
N LYS A 50 -6.16 2.20 5.98
CA LYS A 50 -7.54 1.76 5.83
C LYS A 50 -8.53 2.79 6.36
N GLU A 51 -8.28 3.34 7.54
CA GLU A 51 -9.10 4.39 8.17
C GLU A 51 -9.17 5.66 7.32
N ASN A 52 -8.11 5.94 6.54
CA ASN A 52 -8.07 7.04 5.58
C ASN A 52 -8.60 6.66 4.18
N GLU A 53 -9.17 5.46 4.02
CA GLU A 53 -9.73 4.93 2.77
C GLU A 53 -8.72 4.82 1.61
N LEU A 54 -7.43 4.72 1.92
CA LEU A 54 -6.34 4.63 0.94
C LEU A 54 -6.07 3.18 0.53
N VAL A 55 -6.44 2.22 1.37
CA VAL A 55 -6.30 0.78 1.12
C VAL A 55 -7.50 0.01 1.66
N ASN A 56 -7.80 -1.14 1.06
CA ASN A 56 -8.63 -2.18 1.63
C ASN A 56 -7.74 -3.28 2.21
N LEU A 57 -8.11 -3.82 3.38
CA LEU A 57 -7.36 -4.91 4.01
C LEU A 57 -8.18 -6.20 3.94
N TRP A 58 -7.52 -7.31 3.59
CA TRP A 58 -8.06 -8.64 3.79
C TRP A 58 -7.48 -9.22 5.08
N ILE A 59 -8.38 -9.60 5.98
CA ILE A 59 -8.07 -10.11 7.32
C ILE A 59 -8.53 -11.57 7.37
N ASP A 60 -7.66 -12.45 7.84
CA ASP A 60 -7.99 -13.87 7.99
C ASP A 60 -8.99 -14.10 9.15
N PRO A 61 -9.62 -15.29 9.26
CA PRO A 61 -10.52 -15.62 10.36
C PRO A 61 -9.89 -15.58 11.77
N ARG A 62 -8.55 -15.47 11.86
CA ARG A 62 -7.79 -15.35 13.12
C ARG A 62 -7.48 -13.88 13.46
N GLY A 63 -7.98 -12.93 12.68
CA GLY A 63 -7.78 -11.50 12.89
C GLY A 63 -6.46 -10.95 12.35
N LYS A 64 -5.70 -11.70 11.54
CA LYS A 64 -4.43 -11.24 10.98
C LYS A 64 -4.61 -10.62 9.61
N ILE A 65 -4.00 -9.44 9.41
CA ILE A 65 -3.95 -8.82 8.08
C ILE A 65 -3.04 -9.67 7.18
N LYS A 66 -3.57 -10.07 6.02
CA LYS A 66 -2.87 -10.94 5.07
C LYS A 66 -2.58 -10.25 3.76
N LEU A 67 -3.52 -9.45 3.25
CA LEU A 67 -3.36 -8.68 2.01
C LEU A 67 -3.77 -7.23 2.23
N ALA A 68 -3.12 -6.32 1.52
CA ALA A 68 -3.57 -4.95 1.36
C ALA A 68 -3.78 -4.64 -0.11
N LYS A 69 -4.87 -3.94 -0.42
CA LYS A 69 -5.28 -3.56 -1.77
C LYS A 69 -5.38 -2.04 -1.88
N ILE A 70 -4.62 -1.38 -2.75
CA ILE A 70 -4.71 0.08 -2.90
C ILE A 70 -6.06 0.49 -3.51
N THR A 71 -6.62 1.61 -3.04
CA THR A 71 -7.84 2.20 -3.61
C THR A 71 -7.49 3.26 -4.67
N TRP A 72 -8.46 3.64 -5.49
CA TRP A 72 -8.31 4.80 -6.37
C TRP A 72 -7.96 6.08 -5.61
N ARG A 73 -8.53 6.27 -4.41
CA ARG A 73 -8.17 7.38 -3.52
C ARG A 73 -6.72 7.29 -3.09
N GLY A 74 -6.25 6.10 -2.70
CA GLY A 74 -4.85 5.84 -2.34
C GLY A 74 -3.87 6.16 -3.47
N ILE A 75 -4.22 5.81 -4.71
CA ILE A 75 -3.43 6.17 -5.91
C ILE A 75 -3.38 7.70 -6.07
N ASN A 76 -4.51 8.39 -5.94
CA ASN A 76 -4.59 9.84 -6.08
C ASN A 76 -3.88 10.59 -4.94
N GLU A 77 -3.90 10.05 -3.71
CA GLU A 77 -3.29 10.65 -2.51
C GLU A 77 -1.77 10.73 -2.59
N ILE A 78 -1.12 9.79 -3.31
CA ILE A 78 0.31 9.90 -3.59
C ILE A 78 0.62 11.17 -4.39
N GLY A 79 -0.36 11.70 -5.13
CA GLY A 79 -0.25 12.91 -5.93
C GLY A 79 0.58 12.64 -7.17
N GLU A 80 -0.04 12.79 -8.35
CA GLU A 80 0.62 12.65 -9.65
C GLU A 80 1.63 11.51 -9.68
N VAL A 81 1.12 10.27 -9.71
CA VAL A 81 1.80 9.29 -10.53
C VAL A 81 1.81 9.92 -11.93
N ASN A 82 2.91 10.60 -12.26
CA ASN A 82 3.50 10.51 -13.57
C ASN A 82 3.51 9.01 -13.85
N LEU A 83 2.42 8.52 -14.45
CA LEU A 83 2.37 7.25 -15.15
C LEU A 83 3.29 7.47 -16.35
N ARG A 84 4.58 7.67 -16.09
CA ARG A 84 5.63 8.13 -17.00
C ARG A 84 6.12 6.99 -17.89
N TYR A 85 5.20 6.09 -18.18
CA TYR A 85 5.23 5.11 -19.25
C TYR A 85 3.92 5.08 -20.04
N GLY A 86 3.13 6.17 -20.06
CA GLY A 86 1.89 6.13 -20.84
C GLY A 86 1.21 7.40 -21.31
N LEU A 87 1.59 8.63 -20.95
CA LEU A 87 1.03 9.83 -21.61
C LEU A 87 2.06 10.96 -21.68
N GLU A 88 2.65 11.11 -22.86
CA GLU A 88 3.19 12.40 -23.31
C GLU A 88 2.04 13.42 -23.28
N VAL A 89 2.26 14.55 -22.60
CA VAL A 89 1.43 15.74 -22.78
C VAL A 89 2.32 16.82 -23.37
N LYS A 90 1.99 17.23 -24.59
CA LYS A 90 2.54 18.41 -25.27
C LYS A 90 2.09 19.69 -24.59
#